data_AF-A0A7L3GSS8-F1
#
_entry.id   AF-A0A7L3GSS8-F1
#
_cell.length_a   1.000
_cell.length_b   1.000
_cell.length_c   1.000
_cell.angle_alpha   90.00
_cell.angle_beta   90.00
_cell.angle_gamma   90.00
#
_symmetry.space_group_name_H-M   'P 1'
#
loop_
_entity.id
_entity.type
_entity.pdbx_description
1 polymer ?
#
loop_
_entity_poly.entity_id
_entity_poly.type
_entity_poly.pdbx_seq_one_letter_code
_entity_poly.pdbx_strand_id
1 'polypeptide(L)'
;SLNCVEWSLLPPATEEMVARAEQLKGRFQGDPSFEYECTEINAEDAERLFEDGKELMIKEESRLVATIEQIDRAVGIIPRGAFVKSPLGSVHENRNFEGLSLTEAKKLSSYFHFTEPVNLKNKTLLEKADLDPSTDFLDSLEHDIPSGNGS
;
A
#
# COMPACT_ATOMS: atom_id res chain seq x y z
N SER A 1 12.13 -12.94 10.23
CA SER A 1 13.21 -13.74 10.83
C SER A 1 14.43 -12.86 11.02
N LEU A 2 15.15 -12.97 12.14
CA LEU A 2 16.43 -12.28 12.34
C LEU A 2 17.64 -13.18 12.00
N ASN A 3 17.42 -14.48 11.81
CA ASN A 3 18.47 -15.49 11.62
C ASN A 3 18.23 -16.42 10.40
N CYS A 4 17.19 -16.16 9.61
CA CYS A 4 16.72 -16.98 8.48
C CYS A 4 16.30 -18.42 8.85
N VAL A 5 16.12 -18.73 10.13
CA VAL A 5 15.72 -20.05 10.64
C VAL A 5 14.39 -19.97 11.36
N GLU A 6 14.23 -18.98 12.24
CA GLU A 6 13.04 -18.78 13.06
C GLU A 6 12.17 -17.68 12.47
N TRP A 7 10.90 -18.00 12.26
CA TRP A 7 9.92 -17.10 11.64
C TRP A 7 8.79 -16.84 12.62
N SER A 8 8.61 -15.57 12.96
CA SER A 8 7.43 -15.10 13.70
C SER A 8 6.41 -14.57 12.70
N LEU A 9 5.13 -14.85 12.95
CA LEU A 9 4.04 -14.28 12.17
C LEU A 9 3.73 -12.88 12.70
N LEU A 10 3.68 -11.92 11.78
CA LEU A 10 3.21 -10.57 12.08
C LEU A 10 1.67 -10.55 12.03
N PRO A 11 1.00 -9.79 12.91
CA PRO A 11 -0.44 -9.58 12.80
C PRO A 11 -0.78 -8.77 11.53
N PRO A 12 -2.03 -8.82 11.04
CA PRO A 12 -2.47 -7.94 9.97
C PRO A 12 -2.40 -6.48 10.41
N ALA A 13 -2.09 -5.58 9.46
CA ALA A 13 -2.08 -4.15 9.71
C ALA A 13 -3.49 -3.63 10.01
N THR A 14 -3.60 -2.75 11.01
CA THR A 14 -4.82 -1.97 11.27
C THR A 14 -4.59 -0.51 10.91
N GLU A 15 -5.67 0.22 10.61
CA GLU A 15 -5.59 1.65 10.29
C GLU A 15 -4.98 2.46 11.45
N GLU A 16 -5.24 2.06 12.69
CA GLU A 16 -4.65 2.66 13.89
C GLU A 16 -3.13 2.47 13.95
N MET A 17 -2.63 1.27 13.61
CA MET A 17 -1.19 1.00 13.56
C MET A 17 -0.51 1.87 12.51
N VAL A 18 -1.14 2.03 11.34
CA VAL A 18 -0.65 2.88 10.25
C VAL A 18 -0.57 4.34 10.69
N ALA A 19 -1.66 4.89 11.22
CA ALA A 19 -1.73 6.29 11.66
C ALA A 19 -0.69 6.61 12.76
N ARG A 20 -0.47 5.70 13.72
CA ARG A 20 0.56 5.87 14.76
C ARG A 20 1.97 5.75 14.18
N ALA A 21 2.21 4.80 13.28
CA ALA A 21 3.52 4.59 12.69
C ALA A 21 3.97 5.79 11.82
N GLU A 22 3.05 6.49 11.17
CA GLU A 22 3.32 7.70 10.37
C GLU A 22 3.92 8.86 11.21
N GLN A 23 3.65 8.89 12.50
CA GLN A 23 4.19 9.89 13.43
C GLN A 23 5.66 9.63 13.79
N LEU A 24 6.14 8.40 13.58
CA LEU A 24 7.49 8.00 13.93
C LEU A 24 8.43 8.02 12.73
N LYS A 25 9.52 8.78 12.88
CA LYS A 25 10.61 8.83 11.90
C LYS A 25 11.88 8.27 12.50
N GLY A 26 12.70 7.62 11.67
CA GLY A 26 14.00 7.07 12.07
C GLY A 26 14.13 5.57 11.82
N ARG A 27 15.23 4.99 12.31
CA ARG A 27 15.55 3.57 12.09
C ARG A 27 14.77 2.67 13.06
N PHE A 28 14.67 1.39 12.72
CA PHE A 28 14.24 0.34 13.65
C PHE A 28 15.39 -0.05 14.58
N GLN A 29 15.07 -0.51 15.80
CA GLN A 29 16.03 -0.96 16.80
C GLN A 29 16.48 -2.41 16.58
N GLY A 30 15.68 -3.22 15.89
CA GLY A 30 15.92 -4.65 15.68
C GLY A 30 15.36 -5.54 16.79
N ASP A 31 14.50 -5.01 17.67
CA ASP A 31 13.81 -5.75 18.72
C ASP A 31 12.30 -5.54 18.59
N PRO A 32 11.53 -6.57 18.19
CA PRO A 32 10.06 -6.49 18.06
C PRO A 32 9.33 -6.00 19.32
N SER A 33 9.91 -6.21 20.52
CA SER A 33 9.32 -5.82 21.79
C SER A 33 9.65 -4.39 22.20
N PHE A 34 10.51 -3.68 21.46
CA PHE A 34 10.89 -2.31 21.77
C PHE A 34 9.68 -1.38 21.64
N GLU A 35 9.51 -0.46 22.60
CA GLU A 35 8.39 0.48 22.64
C GLU A 35 8.87 1.90 22.36
N TYR A 36 8.27 2.53 21.34
CA TYR A 36 8.49 3.92 20.98
C TYR A 36 7.46 4.80 21.65
N GLU A 37 7.89 5.95 22.17
CA GLU A 37 6.99 7.00 22.65
C GLU A 37 6.60 7.92 21.46
N CYS A 38 5.32 8.04 21.16
CA CYS A 38 4.79 9.00 20.19
C CYS A 38 4.75 10.40 20.83
N THR A 39 5.90 11.06 20.88
CA THR A 39 6.06 12.38 21.54
C THR A 39 5.68 13.57 20.66
N GLU A 40 5.33 13.36 19.38
CA GLU A 40 5.01 14.43 18.42
C GLU A 40 3.65 14.22 17.76
N ILE A 41 2.58 14.24 18.57
CA ILE A 41 1.23 14.33 18.04
C ILE A 41 0.87 15.82 17.97
N ASN A 42 0.54 16.31 16.78
CA ASN A 42 0.05 17.68 16.64
C ASN A 42 -1.26 17.81 17.45
N ALA A 43 -1.59 19.01 17.93
CA ALA A 43 -2.73 19.20 18.84
C ALA A 43 -4.10 18.84 18.21
N GLU A 44 -4.20 18.78 16.87
CA GLU A 44 -5.44 18.51 16.14
C GLU A 44 -5.67 17.00 15.91
N ASP A 45 -4.60 16.24 15.68
CA ASP A 45 -4.59 14.76 15.55
C ASP A 45 -4.63 14.10 16.94
N ALA A 46 -4.20 14.83 17.96
CA ALA A 46 -4.31 14.43 19.36
C ALA A 46 -5.79 14.20 19.75
N GLU A 47 -6.68 15.16 19.46
CA GLU A 47 -8.09 15.04 19.83
C GLU A 47 -8.78 13.81 19.20
N ARG A 48 -8.39 13.40 17.99
CA ARG A 48 -8.98 12.22 17.32
C ARG A 48 -8.43 10.87 17.80
N LEU A 49 -7.17 10.82 18.24
CA LEU A 49 -6.53 9.57 18.65
C LEU A 49 -6.65 9.31 20.16
N PHE A 50 -6.90 10.35 20.97
CA PHE A 50 -6.84 10.29 22.44
C PHE A 50 -8.18 10.32 23.17
N GLU A 51 -9.31 10.23 22.49
CA GLU A 51 -10.62 10.13 23.17
C GLU A 51 -10.74 8.91 24.12
N ASP A 52 -9.84 7.92 24.02
CA ASP A 52 -9.98 6.62 24.70
C ASP A 52 -8.81 6.21 25.62
N GLY A 53 -7.94 7.15 26.05
CA GLY A 53 -6.86 6.84 27.01
C GLY A 53 -5.83 5.81 26.53
N LYS A 54 -5.74 5.62 25.21
CA LYS A 54 -4.91 4.63 24.54
C LYS A 54 -3.43 5.02 24.60
N GLU A 55 -2.58 4.07 25.01
CA GLU A 55 -1.14 4.27 25.26
C GLU A 55 -0.44 5.05 24.14
N LEU A 56 0.34 6.07 24.55
CA LEU A 56 1.29 6.85 23.74
C LEU A 56 2.45 6.01 23.17
N MET A 57 2.41 4.70 23.39
CA MET A 57 3.46 3.77 23.01
C MET A 57 3.04 2.95 21.80
N ILE A 58 3.99 2.67 20.93
CA ILE A 58 3.84 1.71 19.84
C ILE A 58 5.02 0.75 19.88
N LYS A 59 4.72 -0.54 19.84
CA LYS A 59 5.75 -1.57 19.72
C LYS A 59 6.39 -1.56 18.33
N GLU A 60 7.66 -1.90 18.26
CA GLU A 60 8.41 -2.02 17.02
C GLU A 60 7.75 -3.00 16.05
N GLU A 61 7.22 -4.12 16.54
CA GLU A 61 6.48 -5.07 15.70
C GLU A 61 5.29 -4.41 14.99
N SER A 62 4.55 -3.54 15.69
CA SER A 62 3.38 -2.86 15.14
C SER A 62 3.78 -1.79 14.12
N ARG A 63 4.85 -1.04 14.42
CA ARG A 63 5.44 -0.07 13.49
C ARG A 63 5.94 -0.78 12.22
N LEU A 64 6.57 -1.94 12.37
CA LEU A 64 7.06 -2.74 11.26
C LEU A 64 5.92 -3.22 10.36
N VAL A 65 4.86 -3.78 10.94
CA VAL A 65 3.65 -4.21 10.21
C VAL A 65 3.07 -3.05 9.39
N ALA A 66 2.87 -1.90 10.02
CA ALA A 66 2.34 -0.70 9.37
C ALA A 66 3.25 -0.20 8.23
N THR A 67 4.56 -0.24 8.44
CA THR A 67 5.53 0.18 7.43
C THR A 67 5.52 -0.76 6.22
N ILE A 68 5.43 -2.07 6.43
CA ILE A 68 5.30 -3.06 5.35
C ILE A 68 4.04 -2.78 4.53
N GLU A 69 2.89 -2.61 5.19
CA GLU A 69 1.62 -2.29 4.53
C GLU A 69 1.70 -1.01 3.67
N GLN A 70 2.31 0.05 4.21
CA GLN A 70 2.50 1.30 3.47
C GLN A 70 3.40 1.11 2.23
N ILE A 71 4.48 0.34 2.37
CA ILE A 71 5.38 0.02 1.24
C ILE A 71 4.62 -0.81 0.20
N ASP A 72 4.00 -1.92 0.60
CA ASP A 72 3.29 -2.81 -0.30
C ASP A 72 2.19 -2.08 -1.08
N ARG A 73 1.44 -1.19 -0.41
CA ARG A 73 0.43 -0.36 -1.05
C ARG A 73 1.00 0.68 -2.01
N ALA A 74 2.18 1.24 -1.72
CA ALA A 74 2.77 2.30 -2.52
C ALA A 74 3.58 1.79 -3.72
N VAL A 75 4.20 0.61 -3.62
CA VAL A 75 5.12 0.10 -4.64
C VAL A 75 4.77 -1.29 -5.17
N GLY A 76 3.77 -1.97 -4.61
CA GLY A 76 3.25 -3.21 -5.15
C GLY A 76 2.61 -2.95 -6.51
N ILE A 77 3.20 -3.49 -7.58
CA ILE A 77 2.72 -3.28 -8.95
C ILE A 77 2.60 -4.59 -9.73
N ILE A 78 1.72 -4.60 -10.71
CA ILE A 78 1.53 -5.71 -11.66
C ILE A 78 1.43 -5.19 -13.09
N PRO A 79 1.84 -5.98 -14.10
CA PRO A 79 1.61 -5.61 -15.48
C PRO A 79 0.14 -5.76 -15.88
N ARG A 80 -0.34 -4.86 -16.73
CA ARG A 80 -1.68 -4.86 -17.32
C ARG A 80 -1.94 -6.20 -18.02
N GLY A 81 -3.07 -6.82 -17.69
CA GLY A 81 -3.49 -8.10 -18.26
C GLY A 81 -2.96 -9.35 -17.54
N ALA A 82 -2.08 -9.23 -16.53
CA ALA A 82 -1.66 -10.37 -15.72
C ALA A 82 -2.78 -10.94 -14.83
N PHE A 83 -3.77 -10.12 -14.49
CA PHE A 83 -4.97 -10.52 -13.78
C PHE A 83 -6.20 -10.09 -14.56
N VAL A 84 -7.28 -10.85 -14.40
CA VAL A 84 -8.59 -10.57 -15.01
C VAL A 84 -9.69 -10.59 -13.95
N LYS A 85 -10.57 -9.59 -14.02
CA LYS A 85 -11.77 -9.51 -13.21
C LYS A 85 -12.95 -10.08 -13.97
N SER A 86 -13.61 -11.06 -13.36
CA SER A 86 -14.85 -11.64 -13.87
C SER A 86 -16.03 -10.67 -13.70
N PRO A 87 -17.12 -10.82 -14.48
CA PRO A 87 -18.35 -10.04 -14.28
C PRO A 87 -18.96 -10.19 -12.87
N LEU A 88 -18.65 -11.30 -12.17
CA LEU A 88 -19.07 -11.55 -10.78
C LEU A 88 -18.17 -10.85 -9.74
N GLY A 89 -17.14 -10.13 -10.19
CA GLY A 89 -16.23 -9.37 -9.34
C GLY A 89 -14.99 -10.13 -8.85
N SER A 90 -14.94 -11.46 -8.99
CA SER A 90 -13.76 -12.26 -8.62
C SER A 90 -12.58 -11.98 -9.56
N VAL A 91 -11.36 -11.92 -9.00
CA VAL A 91 -10.10 -11.64 -9.71
C VAL A 91 -9.24 -12.91 -9.73
N HIS A 92 -8.70 -13.24 -10.89
CA HIS A 92 -7.85 -14.42 -11.10
C HIS A 92 -6.64 -14.07 -11.94
N GLU A 93 -5.55 -14.82 -11.78
CA GLU A 93 -4.41 -14.77 -12.70
C GLU A 93 -4.86 -15.11 -14.13
N ASN A 94 -4.41 -14.31 -15.09
CA ASN A 94 -4.64 -14.58 -16.49
C ASN A 94 -3.59 -15.57 -17.02
N ARG A 95 -3.97 -16.84 -17.13
CA ARG A 95 -3.08 -17.90 -17.63
C ARG A 95 -2.61 -17.73 -19.07
N ASN A 96 -3.26 -16.84 -19.84
CA ASN A 96 -2.86 -16.53 -21.21
C ASN A 96 -1.90 -15.32 -21.27
N PHE A 97 -1.54 -14.73 -20.13
CA PHE A 97 -0.60 -13.62 -20.10
C PHE A 97 0.83 -14.13 -20.23
N GLU A 98 1.47 -13.78 -21.35
CA GLU A 98 2.85 -14.20 -21.67
C GLU A 98 3.89 -13.13 -21.32
N GLY A 99 3.47 -12.06 -20.64
CA GLY A 99 4.31 -10.89 -20.37
C GLY A 99 4.00 -9.69 -21.27
N LEU A 100 4.55 -8.54 -20.91
CA LEU A 100 4.48 -7.33 -21.74
C LEU A 100 5.51 -7.39 -22.87
N SER A 101 5.18 -6.80 -24.02
CA SER A 101 6.19 -6.55 -25.05
C SER A 101 7.24 -5.54 -24.54
N LEU A 102 8.44 -5.53 -25.16
CA LEU A 102 9.50 -4.57 -24.81
C LEU A 102 9.03 -3.11 -24.90
N THR A 103 8.11 -2.80 -25.82
CA THR A 103 7.57 -1.44 -26.01
C THR A 103 6.59 -1.07 -24.91
N GLU A 104 5.77 -2.02 -24.46
CA GLU A 104 4.81 -1.82 -23.36
C GLU A 104 5.51 -1.79 -22.01
N ALA A 105 6.50 -2.65 -21.79
CA ALA A 105 7.24 -2.73 -20.55
C ALA A 105 7.92 -1.40 -20.14
N LYS A 106 8.10 -0.47 -21.09
CA LYS A 106 8.65 0.87 -20.87
C LYS A 106 7.60 1.93 -20.55
N LYS A 107 6.30 1.61 -20.59
CA LYS A 107 5.20 2.55 -20.38
C LYS A 107 4.59 2.33 -19.00
N LEU A 108 4.46 3.40 -18.23
CA LEU A 108 3.79 3.35 -16.92
C LEU A 108 2.32 2.91 -17.03
N SER A 109 1.64 3.27 -18.12
CA SER A 109 0.26 2.82 -18.39
C SER A 109 0.12 1.32 -18.65
N SER A 110 1.22 0.58 -18.78
CA SER A 110 1.21 -0.88 -18.86
C SER A 110 1.32 -1.56 -17.49
N TYR A 111 1.30 -0.79 -16.39
CA TYR A 111 1.36 -1.30 -15.03
C TYR A 111 0.27 -0.68 -14.15
N PHE A 112 -0.17 -1.45 -13.16
CA PHE A 112 -1.16 -1.05 -12.17
C PHE A 112 -0.63 -1.25 -10.75
N HIS A 113 -1.11 -0.44 -9.81
CA HIS A 113 -0.97 -0.70 -8.38
C HIS A 113 -1.70 -1.99 -7.99
N PHE A 114 -1.02 -2.87 -7.26
CA PHE A 114 -1.56 -4.16 -6.81
C PHE A 114 -2.25 -4.04 -5.46
N THR A 115 -3.24 -3.15 -5.39
CA THR A 115 -4.01 -2.85 -4.18
C THR A 115 -5.42 -2.40 -4.51
N GLU A 116 -6.19 -2.13 -3.47
CA GLU A 116 -7.45 -1.39 -3.46
C GLU A 116 -7.53 -0.23 -4.47
N PRO A 117 -8.24 -0.24 -5.63
CA PRO A 117 -8.31 0.97 -6.46
C PRO A 117 -9.00 2.13 -5.73
N VAL A 118 -8.30 3.26 -5.67
CA VAL A 118 -8.75 4.52 -5.08
C VAL A 118 -9.16 5.50 -6.18
N ASN A 119 -8.33 5.67 -7.21
CA ASN A 119 -8.49 6.70 -8.23
C ASN A 119 -9.49 6.30 -9.32
N LEU A 120 -9.61 5.01 -9.62
CA LEU A 120 -10.53 4.48 -10.64
C LEU A 120 -11.99 4.88 -10.37
N LYS A 121 -12.37 4.95 -9.08
CA LYS A 121 -13.71 5.36 -8.64
C LYS A 121 -14.02 6.81 -9.04
N ASN A 122 -13.01 7.66 -9.06
CA ASN A 122 -13.09 9.10 -9.34
C ASN A 122 -13.05 9.45 -10.83
N LYS A 123 -12.78 8.49 -11.73
CA LYS A 123 -12.79 8.73 -13.19
C LYS A 123 -14.17 9.12 -13.71
N THR A 124 -14.19 10.03 -14.68
CA THR A 124 -15.38 10.47 -15.42
C THR A 124 -15.97 9.35 -16.27
N LEU A 125 -17.22 9.52 -16.73
CA LEU A 125 -17.86 8.54 -17.61
C LEU A 125 -17.13 8.37 -18.94
N LEU A 126 -16.57 9.46 -19.48
CA LEU A 126 -15.84 9.42 -20.74
C LEU A 126 -14.54 8.61 -20.59
N GLU A 127 -13.77 8.87 -19.54
CA GLU A 127 -12.55 8.10 -19.26
C GLU A 127 -12.83 6.62 -18.99
N LYS A 128 -13.95 6.31 -18.33
CA LYS A 128 -14.36 4.91 -18.09
C LYS A 128 -14.79 4.18 -19.37
N ALA A 129 -15.24 4.90 -20.40
CA ALA A 129 -15.64 4.29 -21.66
C ALA A 129 -14.47 3.71 -22.46
N ASP A 130 -13.25 4.21 -22.22
CA ASP A 130 -12.02 3.75 -22.88
C ASP A 130 -11.34 2.59 -22.13
N LEU A 131 -11.86 2.20 -20.96
CA LEU A 131 -11.30 1.12 -20.13
C LEU A 131 -11.97 -0.23 -20.43
N ASP A 132 -11.17 -1.29 -20.42
CA ASP A 132 -11.66 -2.66 -20.40
C ASP A 132 -11.98 -3.07 -18.94
N PRO A 133 -13.24 -3.33 -18.56
CA PRO A 133 -13.59 -3.61 -17.16
C PRO A 133 -12.98 -4.90 -16.60
N SER A 134 -12.51 -5.80 -17.46
CA SER A 134 -11.89 -7.07 -17.06
C SER A 134 -10.41 -6.91 -16.78
N THR A 135 -9.71 -6.01 -17.48
CA THR A 135 -8.24 -5.85 -17.36
C THR A 135 -7.82 -4.51 -16.74
N ASP A 136 -8.66 -3.48 -16.79
CA ASP A 136 -8.40 -2.12 -16.28
C ASP A 136 -9.18 -1.82 -15.00
N PHE A 137 -9.19 -2.78 -14.08
CA PHE A 137 -9.94 -2.70 -12.83
C PHE A 137 -9.13 -2.16 -11.63
N LEU A 138 -7.87 -1.77 -11.85
CA LEU A 138 -6.94 -1.24 -10.85
C LEU A 138 -6.42 0.15 -11.26
N ASP A 139 -5.71 0.83 -10.36
CA ASP A 139 -5.15 2.16 -10.61
C ASP A 139 -3.87 2.10 -11.44
N SER A 140 -3.84 2.85 -12.55
CA SER A 140 -2.70 2.95 -13.47
C SER A 140 -1.59 3.83 -12.91
N LEU A 141 -0.33 3.43 -13.12
CA LEU A 141 0.84 4.24 -12.77
C LEU A 141 1.03 5.46 -13.68
N GLU A 142 0.26 5.57 -14.78
CA GLU A 142 0.40 6.66 -15.75
C GLU A 142 0.24 8.06 -15.13
N HIS A 143 -0.55 8.16 -14.06
CA HIS A 143 -0.85 9.42 -13.39
C HIS A 143 -0.20 9.53 -12.01
N ASP A 144 0.72 8.62 -11.67
CA ASP A 144 1.46 8.71 -10.43
C ASP A 144 2.34 9.96 -10.43
N ILE A 145 2.11 10.81 -9.45
CA ILE A 145 2.93 12.00 -9.22
C ILE A 145 3.91 11.62 -8.10
N PRO A 146 5.22 11.56 -8.37
CA PRO A 146 6.19 11.29 -7.31
C PRO A 146 6.14 12.42 -6.29
N SER A 147 5.85 12.06 -5.04
CA SER A 147 5.90 12.96 -3.88
C SER A 147 7.35 13.28 -3.52
N GLY A 148 8.06 14.01 -4.39
CA GLY A 148 9.46 14.34 -4.19
C GLY A 148 9.81 15.69 -4.81
N ASN A 149 10.01 16.70 -3.95
CA ASN A 149 10.97 17.76 -4.27
C ASN A 149 12.36 17.12 -4.26
N GLY A 150 12.80 16.59 -5.40
CA GLY A 150 14.15 16.10 -5.57
C GLY A 150 15.14 17.24 -5.35
N SER A 151 15.93 17.15 -4.29
CA SER A 151 17.15 17.96 -4.05
C SER A 151 18.34 17.02 -4.01
#